data_AF-A0A3D1A0M6-F1
#
_entry.id   AF-A0A3D1A0M6-F1
#
_cell.length_a   1.000
_cell.length_b   1.000
_cell.length_c   1.000
_cell.angle_alpha   90.00
_cell.angle_beta   90.00
_cell.angle_gamma   90.00
#
_symmetry.space_group_name_H-M   'P 1'
#
loop_
_entity.id
_entity.type
_entity.pdbx_description
1 polymer ?
#
loop_
_entity_poly.entity_id
_entity_poly.type
_entity_poly.pdbx_seq_one_letter_code
_entity_poly.pdbx_strand_id
1 'polypeptide(L)' 'MLNIIGLGFGPQAVGIVSDLFAADYGAESLRYSLMLFSLVNIWCAFHYFLAARHFRQGVELART' A
#
# COMPACT_ATOMS: atom_id res chain seq x y z
N MET A 1 -9.29 -7.44 5.40
CA MET A 1 -8.30 -8.54 5.45
C MET A 1 -7.13 -8.10 6.32
N LEU A 2 -6.92 -8.73 7.47
CA LEU A 2 -5.71 -8.53 8.27
C LEU A 2 -5.04 -9.89 8.46
N ASN A 3 -4.01 -10.15 7.67
CA ASN A 3 -3.09 -11.27 7.87
C ASN A 3 -1.99 -10.81 8.84
N ILE A 4 -1.39 -11.75 9.59
CA ILE A 4 -0.21 -11.55 10.44
C ILE A 4 0.89 -10.76 9.72
N ILE A 5 1.08 -11.02 8.41
CA ILE A 5 2.03 -10.27 7.59
C ILE A 5 1.67 -8.77 7.59
N GLY A 6 0.42 -8.40 7.33
CA GLY A 6 0.00 -7.00 7.32
C GLY A 6 0.04 -6.35 8.71
N LEU A 7 -0.24 -7.15 9.76
CA LEU A 7 -0.24 -6.68 11.14
C LEU A 7 1.19 -6.33 11.63
N GLY A 8 2.19 -7.12 11.23
CA GLY A 8 3.59 -6.90 11.63
C GLY A 8 4.37 -6.02 10.66
N PHE A 9 4.19 -6.22 9.35
CA PHE A 9 4.95 -5.52 8.32
C PHE A 9 4.62 -4.03 8.23
N GLY A 10 3.34 -3.66 8.41
CA GLY A 10 2.88 -2.27 8.33
C GLY A 10 3.60 -1.36 9.33
N PRO A 11 3.52 -1.62 10.64
CA PRO A 11 4.21 -0.82 11.65
C PRO A 11 5.74 -0.81 11.48
N GLN A 12 6.34 -1.93 11.09
CA GLN A 12 7.79 -2.00 10.91
C GLN A 12 8.26 -1.14 9.74
N ALA A 13 7.57 -1.23 8.59
CA ALA A 13 7.90 -0.43 7.42
C ALA A 13 7.69 1.08 7.68
N VAL A 14 6.60 1.46 8.35
CA VAL A 14 6.36 2.86 8.77
C VAL A 14 7.45 3.34 9.73
N GLY A 15 7.87 2.51 10.68
CA GLY A 15 8.94 2.82 11.64
C GLY A 15 10.27 3.12 10.93
N ILE A 16 10.72 2.23 10.05
CA ILE A 16 11.96 2.42 9.27
C ILE A 16 11.92 3.75 8.50
N VAL A 17 10.82 4.04 7.81
CA VAL A 17 10.69 5.29 7.04
C VAL A 17 10.62 6.52 7.97
N SER A 18 10.00 6.40 9.15
CA SER A 18 10.01 7.45 10.16
C SER A 18 11.42 7.75 10.65
N ASP A 19 12.24 6.73 10.89
CA ASP A 19 13.62 6.90 11.34
C ASP A 19 14.47 7.60 10.26
N LEU A 20 14.24 7.27 8.98
CA LEU A 20 14.88 7.96 7.86
C LEU A 20 14.47 9.43 7.78
N PHE A 21 13.19 9.74 8.03
CA PHE A 21 12.67 11.10 8.04
C PHE A 21 12.97 11.88 9.32
N ALA A 22 13.44 11.22 10.38
CA ALA A 22 13.71 11.86 11.66
C ALA A 22 14.83 12.92 11.55
N ALA A 23 15.81 12.72 10.66
CA ALA A 23 16.90 13.66 10.44
C ALA A 23 16.42 15.03 9.94
N ASP A 24 15.45 15.04 9.01
CA ASP A 24 14.96 16.26 8.36
C ASP A 24 13.70 16.83 9.03
N TYR A 25 12.84 15.95 9.57
CA TYR A 25 11.49 16.32 10.02
C TYR A 25 11.26 16.14 11.53
N GLY A 26 12.22 15.57 12.27
CA GLY A 26 12.15 15.43 13.73
C GLY A 26 10.83 14.81 14.20
N ALA A 27 10.07 15.56 15.02
CA ALA A 27 8.79 15.12 15.57
C ALA A 27 7.70 14.87 14.51
N GLU A 28 7.79 15.52 13.34
CA GLU A 28 6.82 15.37 12.26
C GLU A 28 7.13 14.19 11.33
N SER A 29 8.26 13.51 11.52
CA SER A 29 8.69 12.36 10.70
C SER A 29 7.61 11.27 10.60
N LEU A 30 7.02 10.87 11.73
CA LEU A 30 5.98 9.85 11.76
C LEU A 30 4.73 10.27 10.98
N ARG A 31 4.35 11.55 11.06
CA ARG A 31 3.21 12.10 10.31
C ARG A 31 3.45 11.98 8.81
N TYR A 32 4.65 12.35 8.34
CA TYR A 32 5.00 12.25 6.94
C TYR A 32 5.09 10.80 6.46
N SER A 33 5.63 9.89 7.28
CA SER A 33 5.62 8.45 6.98
C SER A 33 4.21 7.90 6.82
N LEU A 34 3.28 8.21 7.73
CA LEU A 34 1.89 7.76 7.62
C LEU A 34 1.19 8.37 6.40
N MET A 35 1.45 9.64 6.09
CA MET A 35 0.93 10.29 4.88
C MET A 35 1.42 9.60 3.61
N LEU A 36 2.72 9.26 3.54
CA LEU A 36 3.30 8.53 2.41
C LEU A 36 2.67 7.14 2.26
N PHE A 37 2.56 6.36 3.35
CA PHE A 37 1.97 5.03 3.32
C PHE A 37 0.47 5.04 2.98
N SER A 38 -0.23 6.14 3.23
CA SER A 38 -1.62 6.29 2.81
C SER A 38 -1.79 6.21 1.29
N LEU A 39 -0.79 6.67 0.52
CA LEU A 39 -0.78 6.60 -0.95
C LEU A 39 -0.70 5.15 -1.47
N VAL A 40 -0.20 4.21 -0.66
CA VAL A 40 -0.18 2.78 -1.01
C VAL A 40 -1.60 2.25 -1.21
N ASN A 41 -2.60 2.80 -0.52
CA ASN A 41 -4.00 2.43 -0.76
C ASN A 41 -4.47 2.81 -2.17
N ILE A 42 -4.06 3.99 -2.65
CA ILE A 42 -4.38 4.44 -4.01
C ILE A 42 -3.68 3.52 -5.03
N TRP A 43 -2.41 3.18 -4.78
CA TRP A 43 -1.67 2.22 -5.60
C TRP A 43 -2.36 0.84 -5.65
N CYS A 44 -2.81 0.32 -4.52
CA CYS A 44 -3.56 -0.93 -4.44
C CYS A 44 -4.89 -0.86 -5.21
N ALA A 45 -5.64 0.24 -5.05
CA ALA A 45 -6.89 0.45 -5.78
C ALA A 45 -6.66 0.46 -7.30
N PHE A 46 -5.61 1.12 -7.78
CA PHE A 46 -5.21 1.11 -9.18
C PHE A 46 -4.91 -0.31 -9.69
N HIS A 47 -4.14 -1.10 -8.93
CA HIS A 47 -3.82 -2.48 -9.31
C HIS A 47 -5.05 -3.39 -9.30
N TYR A 48 -5.95 -3.22 -8.33
CA TYR A 48 -7.22 -3.94 -8.33
C TYR A 48 -8.11 -3.56 -9.50
N PHE A 49 -8.15 -2.29 -9.88
CA PHE A 49 -8.87 -1.87 -11.07
C PHE A 49 -8.28 -2.49 -12.35
N LEU A 50 -6.95 -2.49 -12.49
CA LEU A 50 -6.27 -3.10 -13.64
C LEU A 50 -6.49 -4.62 -13.68
N ALA A 51 -6.39 -5.30 -12.54
CA ALA A 51 -6.66 -6.74 -12.44
C ALA A 51 -8.11 -7.06 -12.81
N ALA A 52 -9.08 -6.28 -12.34
CA ALA A 52 -10.49 -6.45 -12.66
C ALA A 52 -10.76 -6.34 -14.18
N ARG A 53 -10.03 -5.48 -14.89
CA ARG A 53 -10.13 -5.36 -16.36
C ARG A 53 -9.65 -6.63 -17.07
N HIS A 54 -8.50 -7.19 -16.66
CA HIS A 54 -7.98 -8.43 -17.24
C HIS A 54 -8.85 -9.64 -16.90
N PHE A 55 -9.39 -9.68 -15.69
CA PHE A 55 -10.30 -10.76 -15.28
C PHE A 55 -11.58 -10.77 -16.11
N ARG A 56 -12.16 -9.59 -16.39
CA ARG A 56 -13.36 -9.49 -17.23
C ARG A 56 -13.11 -9.98 -18.67
N GLN A 57 -11.93 -9.68 -19.24
CA GLN A 57 -11.53 -10.20 -20.55
C GLN A 57 -11.34 -11.73 -20.54
N GLY A 58 -10.74 -12.28 -19.49
CA GLY A 58 -10.56 -13.73 -19.35
C GLY A 58 -11.88 -14.51 -19.24
N VAL A 59 -12.87 -13.96 -18.53
CA VAL A 59 -14.21 -14.56 -18.41
C VAL A 59 -14.99 -14.51 -19.74
N GLU A 60 -14.80 -13.47 -20.54
CA GLU A 60 -15.47 -13.31 -21.84
C GLU A 60 -14.91 -14.26 -22.90
N LEU A 61 -13.58 -14.44 -22.93
CA LEU A 61 -12.89 -15.43 -23.79
C LEU A 61 -13.23 -16.89 -23.42
N ALA A 62 -13.45 -17.18 -22.14
CA ALA A 62 -13.84 -18.53 -21.70
C ALA A 62 -15.32 -18.87 -21.97
N ARG A 63 -16.11 -17.91 -22.48
CA ARG A 63 -17.54 -18.06 -22.75
C ARG A 63 -17.87 -18.32 -24.23
N THR A 64 -16.87 -18.27 -25.11
CA THR A 64 -16.92 -18.63 -26.54
C THR A 64 -16.26 -19.96 -26.79
#